data_AF-A0A1H6SQZ8-F1
#
_entry.id   AF-A0A1H6SQZ8-F1
#
_cell.length_a   1.000
_cell.length_b   1.000
_cell.length_c   1.000
_cell.angle_alpha   90.00
_cell.angle_beta   90.00
_cell.angle_gamma   90.00
#
_symmetry.space_group_name_H-M   'P 1'
#
loop_
_entity.id
_entity.type
_entity.pdbx_description
1 polymer ?
#
loop_
_entity_poly.entity_id
_entity_poly.type
_entity_poly.pdbx_seq_one_letter_code
_entity_poly.pdbx_strand_id
1 'polypeptide(L)' 'MMCQGLHDRLAASHAKLMRGLVWCRSCGRSTRVDPAGALRHGWPRCCDATMTIDAPDERGTPS' A
#
# COMPACT_ATOMS: atom_id res chain seq x y z
N MET A 1 -19.99 -18.33 4.12
CA MET A 1 -19.28 -18.18 2.82
C MET A 1 -19.21 -16.68 2.56
N MET A 2 -18.10 -16.03 2.92
CA MET A 2 -18.02 -14.58 2.86
C MET A 2 -17.79 -14.19 1.41
N CYS A 3 -18.71 -13.43 0.81
CA CYS A 3 -18.50 -12.83 -0.50
C CYS A 3 -17.35 -11.83 -0.37
N GLN A 4 -16.11 -12.30 -0.58
CA GLN A 4 -14.95 -11.44 -0.70
C GLN A 4 -15.23 -10.43 -1.81
N GLY A 5 -15.36 -9.15 -1.44
CA GLY A 5 -15.57 -8.07 -2.40
C GLY A 5 -14.42 -8.03 -3.40
N LEU A 6 -14.67 -7.49 -4.59
CA LEU A 6 -13.66 -7.34 -5.65
C LEU A 6 -12.33 -6.76 -5.13
N HIS A 7 -12.39 -5.79 -4.22
CA HIS A 7 -11.21 -5.17 -3.60
C HIS A 7 -10.41 -6.13 -2.72
N ASP A 8 -11.05 -7.08 -2.05
CA ASP A 8 -10.39 -8.11 -1.23
C ASP A 8 -9.62 -9.09 -2.14
N ARG A 9 -10.24 -9.48 -3.26
CA ARG A 9 -9.58 -10.32 -4.28
C ARG A 9 -8.40 -9.59 -4.93
N LEU A 10 -8.54 -8.30 -5.22
CA LEU A 10 -7.46 -7.47 -5.75
C LEU A 10 -6.32 -7.30 -4.73
N ALA A 11 -6.67 -7.07 -3.46
CA ALA A 11 -5.70 -6.98 -2.38
C ALA A 11 -4.94 -8.31 -2.19
N ALA A 12 -5.63 -9.44 -2.30
CA ALA A 12 -5.05 -10.78 -2.26
C ALA A 12 -4.24 -11.14 -3.52
N SER A 13 -4.49 -10.48 -4.65
CA SER A 13 -3.84 -10.79 -5.93
C SER A 13 -2.40 -10.28 -6.01
N HIS A 14 -1.97 -9.36 -5.14
CA HIS A 14 -0.63 -8.78 -5.18
C HIS A 14 0.01 -8.85 -3.80
N ALA A 15 1.20 -9.46 -3.68
CA ALA A 15 1.91 -9.62 -2.41
C ALA A 15 2.16 -8.27 -1.69
N LYS A 16 2.40 -7.21 -2.46
CA LYS A 16 2.58 -5.84 -1.95
C LYS A 16 1.33 -5.27 -1.29
N LEU A 17 0.15 -5.62 -1.80
CA LEU A 17 -1.12 -5.22 -1.20
C LEU A 17 -1.46 -6.10 0.00
N MET A 18 -1.24 -7.42 -0.06
CA MET A 18 -1.44 -8.31 1.08
C MET A 18 -0.65 -7.91 2.32
N ARG A 19 0.54 -7.35 2.12
CA ARG A 19 1.35 -6.78 3.20
C ARG A 19 0.61 -5.71 4.01
N GLY A 20 -0.29 -4.95 3.38
CA GLY A 20 -1.06 -3.88 4.02
C GLY A 20 -0.15 -2.78 4.57
N LEU A 21 0.91 -2.43 3.86
CA LEU A 21 1.84 -1.38 4.27
C LEU A 21 2.10 -0.45 3.09
N VAL A 22 2.20 0.84 3.42
CA VAL A 22 2.49 1.91 2.48
C VAL A 22 3.66 2.73 3.00
N TRP A 23 4.35 3.42 2.11
CA TRP A 23 5.54 4.21 2.41
C TRP A 23 5.42 5.61 1.86
N CYS A 24 5.95 6.56 2.60
CA CYS A 24 6.15 7.91 2.13
C CYS A 24 7.44 7.98 1.32
N ARG A 25 7.37 8.54 0.11
CA ARG A 25 8.56 8.76 -0.75
C ARG A 25 9.46 9.89 -0.25
N SER A 26 8.91 10.85 0.50
CA SER A 26 9.68 12.00 0.99
C SER A 26 10.46 11.70 2.27
N CYS A 27 9.84 11.03 3.25
CA CYS A 27 10.48 10.75 4.55
C CYS A 27 10.82 9.27 4.78
N GLY A 28 10.43 8.36 3.88
CA GLY A 28 10.67 6.92 4.04
C GLY A 28 9.80 6.22 5.09
N ARG A 29 8.91 6.95 5.78
CA ARG A 29 8.03 6.40 6.82
C ARG A 29 7.12 5.32 6.23
N SER A 30 7.04 4.17 6.89
CA SER A 30 6.07 3.11 6.60
C SER A 30 4.82 3.25 7.48
N THR A 31 3.66 2.85 6.97
CA THR A 31 2.38 2.90 7.69
C THR A 31 1.53 1.71 7.29
N ARG A 32 0.92 1.06 8.28
CA ARG A 32 0.03 -0.09 8.05
C ARG A 32 -1.36 0.42 7.66
N VAL A 33 -1.89 -0.12 6.57
CA VAL A 33 -3.21 0.21 6.04
C VAL A 33 -3.95 -1.07 5.69
N ASP A 34 -5.28 -1.02 5.74
CA ASP A 34 -6.09 -2.07 5.18
C ASP A 34 -6.06 -1.96 3.64
N PRO A 35 -5.55 -2.95 2.89
CA PRO A 35 -5.39 -2.83 1.44
C PRO A 35 -6.73 -2.80 0.71
N ALA A 36 -7.73 -3.57 1.16
CA ALA A 36 -9.07 -3.56 0.56
C ALA A 36 -9.78 -2.20 0.82
N GLY A 37 -9.64 -1.67 2.04
CA GLY A 37 -10.12 -0.36 2.44
C GLY A 37 -9.40 0.77 1.71
N ALA A 38 -8.09 0.71 1.54
CA ALA A 38 -7.30 1.71 0.83
C ALA A 38 -7.59 1.72 -0.69
N LEU A 39 -7.86 0.56 -1.29
CA LEU A 39 -8.35 0.48 -2.67
C LEU A 39 -9.74 1.12 -2.83
N ARG A 40 -10.58 1.05 -1.78
CA ARG A 40 -11.94 1.60 -1.79
C ARG A 40 -12.01 3.10 -1.45
N HIS A 41 -11.26 3.53 -0.45
CA HIS A 41 -11.33 4.87 0.14
C HIS A 41 -10.16 5.77 -0.28
N GLY A 42 -9.11 5.20 -0.87
CA GLY A 42 -7.89 5.91 -1.20
C GLY A 42 -6.79 5.69 -0.15
N TRP A 43 -5.61 6.23 -0.48
CA TRP A 43 -4.37 5.97 0.23
C TRP A 43 -4.06 7.12 1.18
N PRO A 44 -3.42 6.85 2.34
CA PRO A 44 -3.05 7.91 3.26
C PRO A 44 -2.01 8.84 2.62
N ARG A 45 -2.04 10.11 3.03
CA ARG A 45 -1.07 11.12 2.62
C ARG A 45 -0.04 11.33 3.72
N CYS A 46 1.21 11.52 3.32
CA CYS A 46 2.33 11.82 4.20
C CYS A 46 3.31 12.76 3.48
N CYS A 47 3.80 13.79 4.18
CA CYS A 47 4.66 14.83 3.60
C CYS A 47 4.06 15.48 2.35
N ASP A 48 2.75 15.76 2.40
CA ASP A 48 1.95 16.34 1.31
C ASP A 48 1.76 15.47 0.06
N ALA A 49 2.33 14.27 0.02
CA ALA A 49 2.17 13.32 -1.08
C ALA A 49 1.38 12.07 -0.66
N THR A 50 0.70 11.43 -1.62
CA THR A 50 0.08 10.12 -1.40
C THR A 50 1.16 9.06 -1.20
N MET A 51 1.00 8.23 -0.17
CA MET A 51 1.90 7.11 0.12
C MET A 51 1.73 6.00 -0.95
N THR A 52 2.72 5.12 -1.04
CA THR A 52 2.84 4.10 -2.11
C THR A 52 3.12 2.73 -1.51
N ILE A 53 2.71 1.63 -2.17
CA ILE A 53 2.91 0.24 -1.70
C ILE A 53 4.29 -0.31 -2.01
N ASP A 54 5.07 0.44 -2.77
CA ASP A 54 6.40 0.00 -3.11
C ASP A 54 7.34 0.33 -1.94
N ALA A 55 8.21 -0.59 -1.56
CA ALA A 55 9.18 -0.32 -0.51
C ALA A 55 10.25 0.67 -1.01
N PRO A 56 10.86 1.49 -0.13
CA PRO A 56 12.03 2.30 -0.53
C PRO A 56 13.18 1.42 -1.05
N ASP A 57 13.32 0.20 -0.51
CA ASP A 57 14.30 -0.80 -0.92
C ASP A 57 14.10 -1.28 -2.37
N GLU A 58 12.84 -1.43 -2.80
CA GLU A 58 12.49 -1.83 -4.18
C GLU A 58 12.66 -0.70 -5.19
N ARG A 59 12.73 0.56 -4.73
CA ARG A 59 12.80 1.75 -5.59
C ARG A 59 14.21 2.11 -6.06
N GLY A 60 15.22 1.37 -5.62
CA GLY A 60 16.59 1.52 -6.05
C GLY A 60 17.51 1.89 -4.89
N THR A 61 18.36 0.96 -4.51
CA THR A 61 19.76 1.27 -4.30
C THR A 61 20.33 1.79 -5.64
N PRO A 62 20.68 3.08 -5.79
CA PRO A 62 21.80 3.39 -6.64
C PRO A 62 23.02 2.74 -5.96
N SER A 63 23.44 1.60 -6.48
CA SER A 63 24.67 0.94 -6.05
C SER A 63 25.89 1.68 -6.57
#